data_AF-A0A2V6YHH7-F1
#
_entry.id   AF-A0A2V6YHH7-F1
#
_cell.length_a   1.000
_cell.length_b   1.000
_cell.length_c   1.000
_cell.angle_alpha   90.00
_cell.angle_beta   90.00
_cell.angle_gamma   90.00
#
_symmetry.space_group_name_H-M   'P 1'
#
loop_
_entity.id
_entity.type
_entity.pdbx_description
1 polymer ?
#
loop_
_entity_poly.entity_id
_entity_poly.type
_entity_poly.pdbx_seq_one_letter_code
_entity_poly.pdbx_strand_id
1 'polypeptide(L)' 'MRVVLILFSLAVALALLAPLLRRLSQRPFGARVELPDELVKCLVCNTYVVKTRALSRLEDGEVRHFCSAECARRAASR' A
#
# COMPACT_ATOMS: atom_id res chain seq x y z
N MET A 1 8.16 -22.91 41.08
CA MET A 1 9.40 -22.80 40.28
C MET A 1 9.18 -23.06 38.79
N ARG A 2 8.49 -24.14 38.39
CA ARG A 2 8.20 -24.44 36.97
C ARG A 2 7.38 -23.36 36.25
N VAL A 3 6.38 -22.79 36.93
CA VAL A 3 5.55 -21.70 36.38
C VAL A 3 6.36 -20.44 36.07
N VAL A 4 7.33 -20.11 36.94
CA VAL A 4 8.22 -18.95 36.73
C VAL A 4 9.11 -19.17 35.51
N LEU A 5 9.62 -20.39 35.33
CA LEU A 5 10.44 -20.74 34.15
C LEU A 5 9.62 -20.69 32.86
N ILE A 6 8.36 -21.12 32.89
CA ILE A 6 7.45 -21.06 31.73
C ILE A 6 7.18 -19.61 31.35
N LEU A 7 6.80 -18.76 32.32
CA LEU A 7 6.56 -17.34 32.06
C LEU A 7 7.82 -16.61 31.55
N PHE A 8 8.98 -16.95 32.11
CA PHE A 8 10.25 -16.39 31.67
C PHE A 8 10.59 -16.81 30.23
N SER A 9 10.45 -18.09 29.88
CA SER A 9 10.67 -18.57 28.52
C SER A 9 9.73 -17.94 27.50
N LEU A 10 8.46 -17.73 27.88
CA LEU A 10 7.45 -17.11 27.01
C LEU A 10 7.78 -15.63 26.76
N ALA A 11 8.18 -14.91 27.81
CA ALA A 11 8.60 -13.51 27.71
C ALA A 11 9.84 -13.35 26.81
N VAL A 12 10.83 -14.24 26.95
CA VAL A 12 12.04 -14.24 26.11
C VAL A 12 11.69 -14.55 24.65
N ALA A 13 10.85 -15.54 24.39
CA ALA A 13 10.40 -15.87 23.04
C ALA A 13 9.67 -14.69 22.37
N LEU A 14 8.75 -14.04 23.10
CA LEU A 14 8.05 -12.85 22.63
C LEU A 14 9.00 -11.68 22.35
N ALA A 15 10.00 -11.46 23.21
CA ALA A 15 11.00 -10.41 23.03
C ALA A 15 11.87 -10.63 21.77
N LEU A 16 12.14 -11.89 21.41
CA LEU A 16 12.89 -12.25 20.20
C LEU A 16 12.03 -12.22 18.92
N LEU A 17 10.75 -12.60 19.03
CA LEU A 17 9.79 -12.59 17.91
C LEU A 17 9.28 -11.18 17.59
N ALA A 18 9.08 -10.33 18.60
CA ALA A 18 8.60 -8.95 18.45
C ALA A 18 9.39 -8.10 17.43
N PRO A 19 10.75 -8.06 17.40
CA PRO A 19 11.49 -7.29 16.40
C PRO A 19 11.34 -7.87 15.00
N LEU A 20 11.13 -9.18 14.85
CA LEU A 20 10.93 -9.82 13.55
C LEU A 20 9.55 -9.48 12.98
N LEU A 21 8.51 -9.54 13.81
CA LEU A 21 7.16 -9.07 13.43
C LEU A 21 7.13 -7.55 13.20
N ARG A 22 7.87 -6.75 13.99
CA ARG A 22 8.03 -5.31 13.73
C ARG A 22 8.72 -5.06 12.40
N ARG A 23 9.77 -5.81 12.03
CA ARG A 23 10.40 -5.70 10.70
C ARG A 23 9.46 -6.11 9.56
N LEU A 24 8.59 -7.09 9.79
CA LEU A 24 7.59 -7.51 8.79
C LEU A 24 6.44 -6.52 8.66
N SER A 25 6.00 -5.90 9.76
CA SER A 25 4.93 -4.89 9.79
C SER A 25 5.42 -3.49 9.42
N GLN A 26 6.70 -3.19 9.64
CA GLN A 26 7.39 -1.98 9.16
C GLN A 26 7.94 -2.16 7.76
N ARG A 27 7.87 -3.37 7.17
CA ARG A 27 7.93 -3.52 5.72
C ARG A 27 6.72 -2.74 5.23
N PRO A 28 6.91 -1.55 4.65
CA PRO A 28 5.78 -0.79 4.21
C PRO A 28 5.15 -1.69 3.13
N PHE A 29 3.87 -2.03 3.30
CA PHE A 29 3.02 -2.53 2.23
C PHE A 29 2.91 -1.53 1.04
N GLY A 30 3.80 -0.53 1.00
CA GLY A 30 4.01 0.44 -0.06
C GLY A 30 5.49 0.77 -0.24
N ALA A 31 6.40 -0.22 -0.18
CA ALA A 31 7.68 -0.11 -0.88
C ALA A 31 7.36 -0.10 -2.39
N ARG A 32 6.81 1.02 -2.86
CA ARG A 32 6.78 1.38 -4.28
C ARG A 32 8.22 1.39 -4.71
N VAL A 33 8.54 0.36 -5.47
CA VAL A 33 9.71 0.29 -6.32
C VAL A 33 9.94 1.67 -6.94
N GLU A 34 11.16 2.17 -6.86
CA GLU A 34 11.68 3.25 -7.71
C GLU A 34 11.71 2.75 -9.17
N LEU A 35 10.55 2.35 -9.70
CA LEU A 35 10.35 2.25 -11.13
C LEU A 35 10.34 3.69 -11.64
N PRO A 36 11.05 4.00 -12.74
CA PRO A 36 10.98 5.31 -13.38
C PRO A 36 9.50 5.66 -13.55
N ASP A 37 9.07 6.77 -12.94
CA ASP A 37 7.68 7.16 -12.75
C ASP A 37 6.78 6.69 -13.90
N GLU A 38 6.12 5.53 -13.72
CA GLU A 38 5.33 4.89 -14.75
C GLU A 38 4.23 5.87 -15.17
N LEU A 39 4.24 6.28 -16.44
CA LEU A 39 3.25 7.21 -16.96
C LEU A 39 1.98 6.45 -17.32
N VAL A 40 0.93 6.70 -16.55
CA VAL A 40 -0.41 6.17 -16.81
C VAL A 40 -1.26 7.23 -17.48
N LYS A 41 -2.14 6.79 -18.37
CA LYS A 41 -3.00 7.67 -19.13
C LYS A 41 -4.30 7.94 -18.36
N CYS A 42 -4.69 9.21 -18.26
CA CYS A 42 -6.00 9.57 -17.74
C CYS A 42 -7.10 9.12 -18.71
N LEU A 43 -8.10 8.40 -18.21
CA LEU A 43 -9.20 7.88 -19.03
C LEU A 43 -10.08 8.99 -19.66
N VAL A 44 -10.13 10.17 -19.03
CA VAL A 44 -11.03 11.26 -19.46
C VAL A 44 -10.35 12.21 -20.43
N CYS A 45 -9.21 12.78 -20.06
CA CYS A 45 -8.53 13.80 -20.85
C CYS A 45 -7.33 13.28 -21.65
N ASN A 46 -7.02 11.98 -21.56
CA ASN A 46 -5.92 11.33 -22.25
C ASN A 46 -4.51 11.86 -21.92
N THR A 47 -4.37 12.70 -20.90
CA THR A 47 -3.08 13.19 -20.41
C THR A 47 -2.30 12.09 -19.69
N TYR A 48 -1.00 12.01 -19.93
CA TYR A 48 -0.10 11.11 -19.21
C TYR A 48 0.31 11.74 -17.88
N VAL A 49 0.14 10.99 -16.78
CA VAL A 49 0.52 11.39 -15.43
C VAL A 49 1.29 10.28 -14.76
N VAL A 50 2.20 10.66 -13.85
CA VAL A 50 2.95 9.69 -13.05
C VAL A 50 1.99 8.90 -12.17
N LYS A 51 2.06 7.57 -12.22
CA LYS A 51 1.15 6.64 -11.50
C LYS A 51 1.12 6.90 -10.00
N THR A 52 2.21 7.40 -9.44
CA THR A 52 2.35 7.77 -8.03
C THR A 52 1.49 8.97 -7.63
N ARG A 53 1.23 9.91 -8.55
CA ARG A 53 0.38 11.09 -8.36
C ARG A 53 -1.02 10.92 -8.96
N ALA A 54 -1.24 9.89 -9.77
CA ALA A 54 -2.53 9.61 -10.38
C ALA A 54 -3.54 9.16 -9.31
N LEU A 55 -4.76 9.70 -9.39
CA LEU A 55 -5.88 9.20 -8.63
C LEU A 55 -6.31 7.85 -9.24
N SER A 56 -6.40 6.83 -8.41
CA SER A 56 -6.75 5.47 -8.84
C SER A 56 -8.11 5.08 -8.28
N ARG A 57 -8.98 4.53 -9.12
CA ARG A 57 -10.30 4.03 -8.72
C ARG A 57 -10.52 2.63 -9.28
N LEU A 58 -11.10 1.74 -8.48
CA LEU A 58 -11.52 0.43 -8.94
C LEU A 58 -12.93 0.55 -9.53
N GLU A 59 -13.09 0.28 -10.82
CA GLU A 59 -14.38 0.23 -11.53
C GLU A 59 -14.40 -1.03 -12.40
N ASP A 60 -15.48 -1.81 -12.33
CA ASP A 60 -15.63 -3.07 -13.09
C ASP A 60 -14.50 -4.10 -12.86
N GLY A 61 -13.84 -4.04 -11.69
CA GLY A 61 -12.69 -4.88 -11.37
C GLY A 61 -11.37 -4.42 -11.99
N GLU A 62 -11.37 -3.30 -12.73
CA GLU A 62 -10.18 -2.69 -13.33
C GLU A 62 -9.78 -1.41 -12.58
N VAL A 63 -8.47 -1.18 -12.43
CA VAL A 63 -7.95 0.05 -11.82
C VAL A 63 -7.85 1.13 -12.89
N ARG A 64 -8.74 2.12 -12.82
CA ARG A 64 -8.73 3.30 -13.70
C ARG A 64 -7.94 4.43 -13.05
N HIS A 65 -7.10 5.08 -13.85
CA HIS A 65 -6.25 6.19 -13.43
C HIS A 65 -6.76 7.53 -13.95
N PHE A 66 -6.67 8.56 -13.11
CA PHE A 66 -7.12 9.92 -13.42
C PHE A 66 -6.04 10.95 -13.04
N CYS A 67 -5.91 12.00 -13.85
CA CYS A 67 -4.96 13.08 -13.60
C CYS A 67 -5.42 14.05 -12.50
N SER A 68 -6.73 14.16 -12.24
CA SER A 68 -7.31 15.11 -11.30
C SER A 68 -8.65 14.62 -10.73
N ALA A 69 -9.05 15.21 -9.60
CA ALA A 69 -10.34 14.91 -8.96
C ALA A 69 -11.53 15.29 -9.87
N GLU A 70 -11.37 16.31 -10.72
CA GLU A 70 -12.37 16.68 -11.71
C GLU A 70 -12.57 15.59 -12.75
N CYS A 71 -11.49 14.99 -13.26
CA CYS A 71 -11.58 13.88 -14.22
C CYS A 71 -12.23 12.65 -13.57
N ALA A 72 -11.87 12.33 -12.32
CA ALA A 72 -12.51 11.24 -11.58
C ALA A 72 -14.02 11.49 -11.40
N ARG A 73 -14.44 12.73 -11.09
CA ARG A 73 -15.87 13.09 -11.01
C ARG A 73 -16.59 12.99 -12.35
N ARG A 74 -15.98 13.46 -13.45
CA ARG A 74 -16.58 13.35 -14.79
C ARG A 74 -16.72 11.90 -15.25
N ALA A 75 -15.79 11.03 -14.88
CA ALA A 75 -15.90 9.61 -15.13
C ALA A 75 -17.04 8.98 -14.33
N ALA A 76 -17.25 9.41 -13.07
CA ALA A 76 -18.35 8.92 -12.23
C ALA A 76 -19.74 9.40 -12.67
N SER A 77 -19.82 10.49 -13.45
CA SER A 77 -21.08 11.03 -13.97
C SER A 77 -21.49 10.44 -15.32
N ARG A 78 -20.74 9.48 -15.85
CA ARG A 78 -20.97 8.85 -17.14
C ARG A 78 -21.46 7.43 -16.94
#